data_AF-A0A1J3D5J7-F1
#
_entry.id   AF-A0A1J3D5J7-F1
#
_cell.length_a   1.000
_cell.length_b   1.000
_cell.length_c   1.000
_cell.angle_alpha   90.00
_cell.angle_beta   90.00
_cell.angle_gamma   90.00
#
_symmetry.space_group_name_H-M   'P 1'
#
loop_
_entity.id
_entity.type
_entity.pdbx_description
1 polymer ?
#
loop_
_entity_poly.entity_id
_entity_poly.type
_entity_poly.pdbx_seq_one_letter_code
_entity_poly.pdbx_strand_id
1 'polypeptide(L)'
;PGLLMGSSTRTLYNFMGSLCVYGAICKYLNLPFVFGGSRECWEESYIDGSDANLVAEQHIFAATSGRVREKGEAFNAINGVGFTWKEIWPDIGRKLGVQVNETNMFDESFSIAKEMGERKHVWDEIVVKERLVRTDIEDLANWVFLDVLFRCPV
;
A
#
# COMPACT_ATOMS: atom_id res chain seq x y z
N PRO A 1 -2.80 9.77 -12.12
CA PRO A 1 -3.01 9.62 -10.66
C PRO A 1 -1.65 9.37 -10.00
N GLY A 2 -1.52 9.67 -8.71
CA GLY A 2 -0.40 9.23 -7.88
C GLY A 2 -0.50 7.74 -7.51
N LEU A 3 -0.03 7.38 -6.32
CA LEU A 3 -0.12 6.01 -5.79
C LEU A 3 -1.59 5.64 -5.57
N LEU A 4 -2.09 4.69 -6.36
CA LEU A 4 -3.48 4.26 -6.29
C LEU A 4 -3.78 3.50 -4.99
N MET A 5 -4.74 4.00 -4.24
CA MET A 5 -5.30 3.39 -3.03
C MET A 5 -6.69 2.84 -3.35
N GLY A 6 -6.82 1.52 -3.38
CA GLY A 6 -8.07 0.84 -3.70
C GLY A 6 -8.07 -0.61 -3.21
N SER A 7 -9.06 -1.40 -3.64
CA SER A 7 -9.30 -2.74 -3.11
C SER A 7 -9.45 -3.82 -4.18
N SER A 8 -8.78 -3.66 -5.33
CA SER A 8 -8.79 -4.69 -6.39
C SER A 8 -7.99 -5.91 -5.94
N THR A 9 -8.49 -7.11 -6.22
CA THR A 9 -7.78 -8.38 -5.98
C THR A 9 -7.06 -8.91 -7.24
N ARG A 10 -6.93 -8.07 -8.27
CA ARG A 10 -6.36 -8.48 -9.57
C ARG A 10 -5.33 -7.50 -10.12
N THR A 11 -5.09 -6.39 -9.42
CA THR A 11 -4.14 -5.39 -9.90
C THR A 11 -2.72 -5.80 -9.50
N LEU A 12 -1.79 -5.76 -10.45
CA LEU A 12 -0.40 -6.14 -10.20
C LEU A 12 0.30 -5.19 -9.21
N TYR A 13 -0.09 -3.92 -9.21
CA TYR A 13 0.45 -2.87 -8.34
C TYR A 13 -0.55 -2.54 -7.23
N ASN A 14 -0.91 -3.58 -6.46
CA ASN A 14 -1.85 -3.47 -5.36
C ASN A 14 -1.15 -3.01 -4.08
N PHE A 15 -0.95 -1.70 -3.92
CA PHE A 15 -0.31 -1.16 -2.72
C PHE A 15 -1.08 -1.54 -1.44
N MET A 16 -2.38 -1.25 -1.41
CA MET A 16 -3.22 -1.52 -0.24
C MET A 16 -3.29 -3.01 0.08
N GLY A 17 -3.43 -3.88 -0.93
CA GLY A 17 -3.40 -5.33 -0.75
C GLY A 17 -2.07 -5.81 -0.18
N SER A 18 -0.94 -5.37 -0.76
CA SER A 18 0.40 -5.75 -0.30
C SER A 18 0.61 -5.36 1.17
N LEU A 19 0.23 -4.13 1.54
CA LEU A 19 0.38 -3.62 2.90
C LEU A 19 -0.52 -4.38 3.90
N CYS A 20 -1.77 -4.67 3.52
CA CYS A 20 -2.71 -5.41 4.36
C CYS A 20 -2.27 -6.87 4.57
N VAL A 21 -1.79 -7.56 3.52
CA VAL A 21 -1.28 -8.93 3.65
C VAL A 21 -0.02 -8.95 4.50
N TYR A 22 0.90 -7.99 4.31
CA TYR A 22 2.08 -7.86 5.17
C TYR A 22 1.70 -7.69 6.64
N GLY A 23 0.80 -6.76 6.95
CA GLY A 23 0.32 -6.56 8.32
C GLY A 23 -0.42 -7.77 8.89
N ALA A 24 -1.22 -8.47 8.07
CA ALA A 24 -1.91 -9.68 8.49
C ALA A 24 -0.93 -10.80 8.88
N ILE A 25 0.14 -10.99 8.10
CA ILE A 25 1.20 -11.96 8.41
C ILE A 25 1.93 -11.54 9.68
N CYS A 26 2.31 -10.26 9.82
CA CYS A 26 2.95 -9.76 11.04
C CYS A 26 2.08 -9.99 12.27
N LYS A 27 0.77 -9.73 12.18
CA LYS A 27 -0.17 -9.96 13.26
C LYS A 27 -0.28 -11.44 13.62
N TYR A 28 -0.43 -12.30 12.62
CA TYR A 28 -0.62 -13.73 12.81
C TYR A 28 0.58 -14.39 13.49
N LEU A 29 1.80 -14.00 13.09
CA LEU A 29 3.05 -14.54 13.62
C LEU A 29 3.62 -13.75 14.81
N ASN A 30 2.94 -12.68 15.23
CA ASN A 30 3.43 -11.74 16.25
C ASN A 30 4.83 -11.18 15.92
N LEU A 31 5.05 -10.81 14.66
CA LEU A 31 6.26 -10.16 14.16
C LEU A 31 6.14 -8.63 14.26
N PRO A 32 7.27 -7.90 14.36
CA PRO A 32 7.25 -6.45 14.27
C PRO A 32 6.77 -5.99 12.88
N PHE A 33 6.04 -4.89 12.84
CA PHE A 33 5.58 -4.26 11.60
C PHE A 33 6.53 -3.14 11.19
N VAL A 34 7.58 -3.52 10.46
CA VAL A 34 8.72 -2.66 10.12
C VAL A 34 8.54 -2.05 8.73
N PHE A 35 8.83 -0.76 8.60
CA PHE A 35 9.05 -0.09 7.33
C PHE A 35 10.47 -0.39 6.84
N GLY A 36 10.56 -1.23 5.80
CA GLY A 36 11.81 -1.67 5.18
C GLY A 36 12.19 -0.85 3.96
N GLY A 37 12.58 0.41 4.14
CA GLY A 37 12.78 1.36 3.05
C GLY A 37 14.00 2.25 3.22
N SER A 38 14.22 3.20 2.32
CA SER A 38 15.28 4.21 2.48
C SER A 38 14.86 5.26 3.51
N ARG A 39 15.83 5.85 4.21
CA ARG A 39 15.57 6.98 5.14
C ARG A 39 14.87 8.15 4.45
N GLU A 40 15.26 8.42 3.21
CA GLU A 40 14.67 9.49 2.42
C GLU A 40 13.16 9.27 2.20
N CYS A 41 12.73 8.07 1.78
CA CYS A 41 11.30 7.76 1.66
C CYS A 41 10.58 7.77 3.01
N TRP A 42 11.26 7.41 4.09
CA TRP A 42 10.68 7.39 5.44
C TRP A 42 10.40 8.81 5.98
N GLU A 43 11.37 9.71 5.87
CA GLU A 43 11.36 11.01 6.56
C GLU A 43 10.71 12.14 5.74
N GLU A 44 10.62 12.00 4.42
CA GLU A 44 10.15 13.06 3.52
C GLU A 44 8.87 12.66 2.76
N SER A 45 8.12 13.67 2.30
CA SER A 45 6.87 13.46 1.57
C SER A 45 7.12 13.30 0.07
N TYR A 46 7.43 12.08 -0.37
CA TYR A 46 7.65 11.73 -1.78
C TYR A 46 6.46 11.08 -2.48
N ILE A 47 5.32 10.90 -1.79
CA ILE A 47 4.19 10.17 -2.36
C ILE A 47 2.90 10.98 -2.26
N ASP A 48 2.29 11.20 -3.42
CA ASP A 48 0.90 11.61 -3.53
C ASP A 48 -0.01 10.38 -3.62
N GLY A 49 -0.90 10.22 -2.64
CA GLY A 49 -1.93 9.20 -2.65
C GLY A 49 -3.09 9.55 -3.59
N SER A 50 -3.72 8.54 -4.19
CA SER A 50 -4.90 8.70 -5.05
C SER A 50 -5.94 7.63 -4.76
N ASP A 51 -7.03 8.01 -4.11
CA ASP A 51 -8.17 7.11 -3.87
C ASP A 51 -8.79 6.67 -5.20
N ALA A 52 -9.04 5.37 -5.35
CA ALA A 52 -9.58 4.80 -6.58
C ALA A 52 -10.98 5.36 -6.93
N ASN A 53 -11.82 5.68 -5.94
CA ASN A 53 -13.12 6.31 -6.17
C ASN A 53 -12.96 7.77 -6.60
N LEU A 54 -12.03 8.52 -5.99
CA LEU A 54 -11.71 9.89 -6.44
C LEU A 54 -11.26 9.90 -7.91
N VAL A 55 -10.41 8.95 -8.29
CA VAL A 55 -9.97 8.79 -9.69
C VAL A 55 -11.16 8.44 -10.59
N ALA A 56 -12.07 7.57 -10.16
CA ALA A 56 -13.28 7.25 -10.92
C ALA A 56 -14.20 8.46 -11.08
N GLU A 57 -14.40 9.25 -10.01
CA GLU A 57 -15.17 10.49 -10.03
C GLU A 57 -14.57 11.51 -11.00
N GLN A 58 -13.24 11.64 -11.05
CA GLN A 58 -12.58 12.51 -12.02
C GLN A 58 -12.81 12.05 -13.47
N HIS A 59 -12.80 10.74 -13.73
CA HIS A 59 -13.14 10.21 -15.06
C HIS A 59 -14.59 10.52 -15.43
N ILE A 60 -15.54 10.36 -14.50
CA ILE A 60 -16.95 10.72 -14.71
C ILE A 60 -17.05 12.22 -15.04
N PHE A 61 -16.42 13.08 -14.23
CA PHE A 61 -16.38 14.52 -14.45
C PHE A 61 -15.87 14.88 -15.85
N ALA A 62 -14.73 14.31 -16.24
CA ALA A 62 -14.12 14.58 -17.55
C ALA A 62 -15.04 14.15 -18.72
N ALA A 63 -15.74 13.01 -18.56
CA ALA A 63 -16.66 12.50 -19.58
C ALA A 63 -17.96 13.32 -19.69
N THR A 64 -18.44 13.90 -18.59
CA THR A 64 -19.73 14.60 -18.54
C THR A 64 -19.62 16.12 -18.66
N SER A 65 -18.44 16.71 -18.48
CA SER A 65 -18.22 18.15 -18.55
C SER A 65 -18.02 18.62 -20.00
N GLY A 66 -18.94 19.45 -20.51
CA GLY A 66 -18.94 19.89 -21.91
C GLY A 66 -17.63 20.56 -22.36
N ARG A 67 -17.04 21.42 -21.50
CA ARG A 67 -15.77 22.10 -21.80
C ARG A 67 -14.60 21.11 -21.96
N VAL A 68 -14.52 20.12 -21.07
CA VAL A 68 -13.43 19.13 -21.08
C VAL A 68 -13.61 18.18 -22.27
N ARG A 69 -14.84 17.76 -22.55
CA ARG A 69 -15.17 16.86 -23.67
C ARG A 69 -14.83 17.45 -25.03
N GLU A 70 -14.99 18.76 -25.21
CA GLU A 70 -14.81 19.43 -26.50
C GLU A 70 -13.35 19.77 -26.82
N LYS A 71 -12.54 20.09 -25.80
CA LYS A 71 -11.17 20.57 -25.99
C LYS A 71 -10.09 19.55 -25.62
N GLY A 72 -10.41 18.59 -24.75
CA GLY A 72 -9.45 17.69 -24.13
C GLY A 72 -8.51 18.43 -23.17
N GLU A 73 -8.44 17.99 -21.92
CA GLU A 73 -7.52 18.54 -20.93
C GLU A 73 -6.89 17.38 -20.14
N ALA A 74 -5.60 17.49 -19.82
CA ALA A 74 -4.90 16.51 -18.98
C ALA A 74 -4.96 16.97 -17.52
N PHE A 75 -5.32 16.06 -16.61
CA PHE A 75 -5.44 16.34 -15.19
C PHE A 75 -4.65 15.35 -14.35
N ASN A 76 -4.06 15.85 -13.27
CA ASN A 76 -3.63 15.01 -12.15
C ASN A 76 -4.84 14.68 -11.26
N ALA A 77 -4.81 13.52 -10.62
CA ALA A 77 -5.75 13.14 -9.56
C ALA A 77 -4.93 12.70 -8.37
N ILE A 78 -5.05 13.43 -7.26
CA ILE A 78 -4.39 13.18 -5.98
C ILE A 78 -5.36 13.55 -4.85
N ASN A 79 -5.19 12.96 -3.68
CA ASN A 79 -6.07 13.19 -2.51
C ASN A 79 -5.93 14.58 -1.89
N GLY A 80 -4.88 15.34 -2.26
CA GLY A 80 -4.60 16.66 -1.70
C GLY A 80 -3.21 16.69 -1.07
N VAL A 81 -3.14 16.95 0.23
CA VAL A 81 -1.87 17.10 0.97
C VAL A 81 -1.16 15.75 1.09
N GLY A 82 0.15 15.74 0.84
CA GLY A 82 1.02 14.58 1.03
C GLY A 82 1.18 14.19 2.50
N PHE A 83 1.91 13.10 2.72
CA PHE A 83 2.24 12.56 4.03
C PHE A 83 3.63 11.92 3.99
N THR A 84 4.29 11.81 5.14
CA THR A 84 5.48 10.96 5.26
C THR A 84 5.11 9.56 5.71
N TRP A 85 5.86 8.54 5.30
CA TRP A 85 5.66 7.19 5.84
C TRP A 85 5.85 7.18 7.36
N LYS A 86 6.81 7.95 7.88
CA LYS A 86 7.06 8.10 9.32
C LYS A 86 5.83 8.51 10.12
N GLU A 87 5.05 9.44 9.61
CA GLU A 87 3.84 9.93 10.28
C GLU A 87 2.69 8.92 10.24
N ILE A 88 2.50 8.23 9.10
CA ILE A 88 1.31 7.39 8.89
C ILE A 88 1.50 5.92 9.31
N TRP A 89 2.74 5.43 9.38
CA TRP A 89 3.02 4.02 9.67
C TRP A 89 2.46 3.53 11.02
N PRO A 90 2.56 4.29 12.12
CA PRO A 90 1.95 3.89 13.39
C PRO A 90 0.43 3.72 13.28
N ASP A 91 -0.24 4.59 12.53
CA ASP A 91 -1.68 4.61 12.35
C ASP A 91 -2.14 3.40 11.53
N ILE A 92 -1.38 3.07 10.48
CA ILE A 92 -1.57 1.86 9.68
C ILE A 92 -1.43 0.63 10.58
N GLY A 93 -0.35 0.54 11.36
CA GLY A 93 -0.12 -0.60 12.23
C GLY A 93 -1.22 -0.77 13.30
N ARG A 94 -1.65 0.32 13.93
CA ARG A 94 -2.79 0.32 14.87
C ARG A 94 -4.07 -0.15 14.19
N LYS A 95 -4.34 0.30 12.96
CA LYS A 95 -5.52 -0.11 12.19
C LYS A 95 -5.50 -1.60 11.84
N LEU A 96 -4.34 -2.15 11.52
CA LEU A 96 -4.15 -3.58 11.22
C LEU A 96 -4.13 -4.45 12.49
N GLY A 97 -3.92 -3.83 13.66
CA GLY A 97 -3.84 -4.53 14.94
C GLY A 97 -2.54 -5.30 15.12
N VAL A 98 -1.46 -4.81 14.51
CA VAL A 98 -0.09 -5.31 14.72
C VAL A 98 0.57 -4.58 15.89
N GLN A 99 1.62 -5.18 16.46
CA GLN A 99 2.45 -4.46 17.42
C GLN A 99 3.27 -3.38 16.70
N VAL A 100 3.04 -2.14 17.09
CA VAL A 100 3.83 -0.98 16.65
C VAL A 100 4.73 -0.59 17.81
N ASN A 101 6.03 -0.61 17.59
CA ASN A 101 6.98 0.03 18.49
C ASN A 101 7.63 1.19 17.71
N GLU A 102 7.29 2.41 18.14
CA GLU A 102 7.71 3.65 17.48
C GLU A 102 9.25 3.80 17.41
N THR A 103 9.98 3.11 18.29
CA THR A 103 11.45 3.16 18.31
C THR A 103 12.13 2.21 17.32
N ASN A 104 11.42 1.22 16.76
CA ASN A 104 12.00 0.21 15.88
C ASN A 104 11.16 -0.08 14.62
N MET A 105 10.28 0.85 14.26
CA MET A 105 9.41 0.73 13.08
C MET A 105 10.11 1.02 11.74
N PHE A 106 11.39 1.37 11.76
CA PHE A 106 12.17 1.69 10.56
C PHE A 106 13.50 0.93 10.57
N ASP A 107 13.80 0.25 9.47
CA ASP A 107 15.07 -0.45 9.25
C ASP A 107 15.43 -0.47 7.76
N GLU A 108 16.49 0.24 7.37
CA GLU A 108 16.94 0.31 5.97
C GLU A 108 17.40 -1.03 5.42
N SER A 109 17.86 -1.94 6.28
CA SER A 109 18.34 -3.27 5.91
C SER A 109 17.22 -4.29 5.72
N PHE A 110 16.00 -3.98 6.18
CA PHE A 110 14.87 -4.90 6.13
C PHE A 110 14.23 -4.93 4.73
N SER A 111 14.24 -6.07 4.06
CA SER A 111 13.54 -6.27 2.78
C SER A 111 12.24 -7.03 3.01
N ILE A 112 11.12 -6.41 2.64
CA ILE A 112 9.80 -7.04 2.73
C ILE A 112 9.72 -8.19 1.73
N ALA A 113 10.31 -8.06 0.54
CA ALA A 113 10.34 -9.13 -0.45
C ALA A 113 11.05 -10.38 0.04
N LYS A 114 12.20 -10.23 0.70
CA LYS A 114 12.92 -11.36 1.28
C LYS A 114 12.14 -11.99 2.43
N GLU A 115 11.60 -11.17 3.34
CA GLU A 115 10.92 -11.68 4.53
C GLU A 115 9.56 -12.32 4.19
N MET A 116 8.75 -11.70 3.34
CA MET A 116 7.43 -12.23 2.98
C MET A 116 7.49 -13.33 1.93
N GLY A 117 8.53 -13.36 1.07
CA GLY A 117 8.69 -14.38 0.03
C GLY A 117 8.71 -15.81 0.57
N GLU A 118 9.31 -16.02 1.75
CA GLU A 118 9.39 -17.33 2.41
C GLU A 118 8.11 -17.71 3.19
N ARG A 119 7.13 -16.79 3.27
CA ARG A 119 5.96 -16.90 4.17
C ARG A 119 4.63 -17.08 3.42
N LYS A 120 4.68 -17.48 2.14
CA LYS A 120 3.45 -17.74 1.36
C LYS A 120 2.47 -18.69 2.06
N HIS A 121 2.96 -19.78 2.64
CA HIS A 121 2.14 -20.77 3.35
C HIS A 121 1.36 -20.19 4.54
N VAL A 122 1.88 -19.13 5.16
CA VAL A 122 1.24 -18.46 6.31
C VAL A 122 -0.06 -17.78 5.86
N TRP A 123 -0.12 -17.26 4.64
CA TRP A 123 -1.34 -16.67 4.10
C TRP A 123 -2.46 -17.71 3.95
N ASP A 124 -2.14 -18.92 3.49
CA ASP A 124 -3.11 -20.01 3.39
C ASP A 124 -3.72 -20.37 4.75
N GLU A 125 -2.90 -20.39 5.80
CA GLU A 125 -3.36 -20.60 7.17
C GLU A 125 -4.28 -19.48 7.65
N ILE A 126 -3.93 -18.22 7.38
CA ILE A 126 -4.73 -17.04 7.71
C ILE A 126 -6.10 -17.11 7.03
N VAL A 127 -6.13 -17.42 5.72
CA VAL A 127 -7.37 -17.54 4.94
C VAL A 127 -8.32 -18.56 5.57
N VAL A 128 -7.80 -19.72 5.99
CA VAL A 128 -8.61 -20.76 6.64
C VAL A 128 -9.07 -20.33 8.03
N LYS A 129 -8.15 -19.85 8.88
CA LYS A 129 -8.44 -19.50 10.28
C LYS A 129 -9.46 -18.37 10.38
N GLU A 130 -9.27 -17.33 9.58
CA GLU A 130 -10.11 -16.12 9.59
C GLU A 130 -11.31 -16.23 8.64
N ARG A 131 -11.48 -17.37 7.95
CA ARG A 131 -12.58 -17.65 7.02
C ARG A 131 -12.69 -16.62 5.89
N LEU A 132 -11.54 -16.23 5.35
CA LEU A 132 -11.46 -15.24 4.27
C LEU A 132 -11.87 -15.85 2.93
N VAL A 133 -12.16 -14.97 1.96
CA VAL A 133 -12.27 -15.39 0.56
C VAL A 133 -10.94 -16.02 0.12
N ARG A 134 -11.03 -17.20 -0.49
CA ARG A 134 -9.86 -17.91 -0.97
C ARG A 134 -9.15 -17.10 -2.04
N THR A 135 -7.89 -16.77 -1.79
CA THR A 135 -7.04 -15.92 -2.60
C THR A 135 -5.62 -16.43 -2.58
N ASP A 136 -4.94 -16.39 -3.70
CA ASP A 136 -3.50 -16.61 -3.74
C ASP A 136 -2.79 -15.32 -3.30
N ILE A 137 -1.68 -15.45 -2.56
CA ILE A 137 -1.00 -14.29 -2.00
C ILE A 137 -0.51 -13.34 -3.11
N GLU A 138 -0.13 -13.88 -4.27
CA GLU A 138 0.35 -13.11 -5.43
C GLU A 138 -0.73 -12.30 -6.13
N ASP A 139 -2.02 -12.64 -5.95
CA ASP A 139 -3.13 -11.84 -6.46
C ASP A 139 -3.33 -10.54 -5.64
N LEU A 140 -2.86 -10.56 -4.39
CA LEU A 140 -3.07 -9.49 -3.43
C LEU A 140 -1.80 -8.66 -3.19
N ALA A 141 -0.64 -9.32 -3.20
CA ALA A 141 0.61 -8.74 -2.75
C ALA A 141 1.73 -8.86 -3.77
N ASN A 142 2.39 -7.74 -4.02
CA ASN A 142 3.61 -7.65 -4.82
C ASN A 142 4.73 -7.07 -3.95
N TRP A 143 5.55 -7.95 -3.38
CA TRP A 143 6.56 -7.56 -2.42
C TRP A 143 7.69 -6.74 -3.03
N VAL A 144 8.07 -7.06 -4.27
CA VAL A 144 9.10 -6.31 -5.01
C VAL A 144 8.61 -4.90 -5.26
N PHE A 145 7.34 -4.73 -5.64
CA PHE A 145 6.73 -3.41 -5.79
C PHE A 145 6.74 -2.63 -4.46
N LEU A 146 6.41 -3.28 -3.34
CA LEU A 146 6.41 -2.62 -2.04
C LEU A 146 7.81 -2.17 -1.60
N ASP A 147 8.83 -3.01 -1.81
CA ASP A 147 10.24 -2.65 -1.55
C ASP A 147 10.69 -1.50 -2.46
N VAL A 148 10.34 -1.50 -3.75
CA VAL A 148 10.66 -0.40 -4.68
C VAL A 148 9.99 0.90 -4.23
N LEU A 149 8.69 0.85 -3.90
CA LEU A 149 7.93 2.01 -3.42
C LEU A 149 8.54 2.65 -2.17
N PHE A 150 9.11 1.84 -1.27
CA PHE A 150 9.69 2.33 -0.02
C PHE A 150 11.17 2.70 -0.13
N ARG A 151 11.84 2.41 -1.24
CA ARG A 151 13.28 2.64 -1.41
C ARG A 151 13.61 3.65 -2.49
N CYS A 152 12.72 3.82 -3.46
CA CYS A 152 12.88 4.77 -4.56
C CYS A 152 11.98 5.99 -4.31
N PRO A 153 12.55 7.18 -4.05
CA PRO A 153 11.77 8.40 -4.08
C PRO A 153 11.24 8.58 -5.51
N VAL A 154 9.92 8.74 -5.63
CA VAL A 154 9.18 8.87 -6.90
C VAL A 154 8.69 10.29 -7.11
#